data_AF-A0A8J3JTG6-F1
#
_entry.id   AF-A0A8J3JTG6-F1
#
_cell.length_a   1.000
_cell.length_b   1.000
_cell.length_c   1.000
_cell.angle_alpha   90.00
_cell.angle_beta   90.00
_cell.angle_gamma   90.00
#
_symmetry.space_group_name_H-M   'P 1'
#
loop_
_entity.id
_entity.type
_entity.pdbx_description
1 polymer ?
#
loop_
_entity_poly.entity_id
_entity_poly.type
_entity_poly.pdbx_seq_one_letter_code
_entity_poly.pdbx_strand_id
1 'polypeptide(L)'
;MTTPVTTGAEQSLKPLRLLFSLALLGYAALHLGFRLLIWIIPAMGTTLVSRSQGAGFLDLFVMSFPLVAVLIATHVTPQLAAAKVFTLVALVEYAVAVFFGAITFLIGLGGLGYVDTFPETVEALGAIVLTVARLGLVALAGYAVFRVFAALGGRITLPAALNPPTA
;
A
#
# COMPACT_ATOMS: atom_id res chain seq x y z
N MET A 1 -44.14 1.21 -18.20
CA MET A 1 -42.82 1.85 -18.14
C MET A 1 -42.58 2.31 -16.71
N THR A 2 -41.89 1.51 -15.90
CA THR A 2 -41.52 1.86 -14.52
C THR A 2 -40.17 2.55 -14.57
N THR A 3 -40.16 3.87 -14.43
CA THR A 3 -38.92 4.64 -14.27
C THR A 3 -38.25 4.20 -12.97
N PRO A 4 -36.99 3.73 -12.99
CA PRO A 4 -36.28 3.42 -11.76
C PRO A 4 -36.10 4.72 -10.97
N VAL A 5 -36.69 4.78 -9.77
CA VAL A 5 -36.41 5.83 -8.80
C VAL A 5 -34.96 5.64 -8.38
N THR A 6 -34.04 6.41 -8.97
CA THR A 6 -32.68 6.52 -8.44
C THR A 6 -32.79 7.26 -7.12
N THR A 7 -32.82 6.51 -6.02
CA THR A 7 -32.98 7.00 -4.65
C THR A 7 -31.86 8.00 -4.35
N GLY A 8 -32.17 9.19 -3.84
CA GLY A 8 -31.21 10.29 -3.60
C GLY A 8 -29.96 9.93 -2.77
N ALA A 9 -29.97 8.78 -2.09
CA ALA A 9 -28.80 8.18 -1.46
C ALA A 9 -27.64 7.91 -2.44
N GLU A 10 -27.90 7.44 -3.67
CA GLU A 10 -26.85 7.10 -4.65
C GLU A 10 -26.11 8.33 -5.19
N GLN A 11 -26.77 9.49 -5.27
CA GLN A 11 -26.16 10.76 -5.69
C GLN A 11 -25.32 11.38 -4.57
N SER A 12 -25.72 11.22 -3.31
CA SER A 12 -24.98 11.75 -2.15
C SER A 12 -23.68 10.97 -1.86
N LEU A 13 -23.68 9.65 -2.11
CA LEU A 13 -22.52 8.78 -1.89
C LEU A 13 -21.41 8.94 -2.94
N LYS A 14 -21.75 9.39 -4.16
CA LYS A 14 -20.78 9.56 -5.27
C LYS A 14 -19.53 10.38 -4.89
N PRO A 15 -19.66 11.63 -4.39
CA PRO A 15 -18.49 12.43 -3.99
C PRO A 15 -17.78 11.83 -2.77
N LEU A 16 -18.53 11.24 -1.84
CA LEU A 16 -17.97 10.71 -0.61
C LEU A 16 -17.04 9.51 -0.85
N ARG A 17 -17.36 8.62 -1.81
CA ARG A 17 -16.49 7.49 -2.19
C ARG A 17 -15.16 7.94 -2.77
N LEU A 18 -15.18 9.00 -3.57
CA LEU A 18 -13.97 9.61 -4.13
C LEU A 18 -13.10 10.15 -3.00
N LEU A 19 -13.68 10.90 -2.06
CA LEU A 19 -12.97 11.46 -0.92
C LEU A 19 -12.39 10.37 -0.01
N PHE A 20 -13.15 9.31 0.31
CA PHE A 20 -12.63 8.20 1.11
C PHE A 20 -11.51 7.45 0.41
N SER A 21 -11.67 7.12 -0.88
CA SER A 21 -10.62 6.42 -1.64
C SER A 21 -9.34 7.26 -1.71
N LEU A 22 -9.49 8.57 -1.91
CA LEU A 22 -8.37 9.52 -1.94
C LEU A 22 -7.72 9.67 -0.56
N ALA A 23 -8.52 9.76 0.51
CA ALA A 23 -8.00 9.91 1.87
C ALA A 23 -7.23 8.65 2.32
N LEU A 24 -7.74 7.45 2.00
CA LEU A 24 -7.09 6.18 2.33
C LEU A 24 -5.75 6.01 1.61
N LEU A 25 -5.71 6.22 0.28
CA LEU A 25 -4.46 6.20 -0.47
C LEU A 25 -3.53 7.34 -0.03
N GLY A 26 -4.06 8.55 0.10
CA GLY A 26 -3.28 9.71 0.54
C GLY A 26 -2.60 9.48 1.89
N TYR A 27 -3.31 8.89 2.86
CA TYR A 27 -2.72 8.53 4.15
C TYR A 27 -1.64 7.46 4.01
N ALA A 28 -1.89 6.40 3.24
CA ALA A 28 -0.91 5.33 3.02
C ALA A 28 0.36 5.88 2.33
N ALA A 29 0.20 6.73 1.31
CA ALA A 29 1.30 7.41 0.63
C ALA A 29 2.09 8.32 1.57
N LEU A 30 1.42 9.13 2.40
CA LEU A 30 2.09 9.96 3.41
C LEU A 30 2.84 9.10 4.41
N HIS A 31 2.21 8.03 4.91
CA HIS A 31 2.86 7.10 5.84
C HIS A 31 4.14 6.53 5.24
N LEU A 32 4.08 5.94 4.04
CA LEU A 32 5.25 5.40 3.35
C LEU A 32 6.32 6.46 3.10
N GLY A 33 5.92 7.66 2.68
CA GLY A 33 6.83 8.80 2.50
C GLY A 33 7.55 9.18 3.79
N PHE A 34 6.82 9.38 4.89
CA PHE A 34 7.42 9.71 6.18
C PHE A 34 8.30 8.57 6.72
N ARG A 35 7.91 7.31 6.54
CA ARG A 35 8.76 6.15 6.91
C ARG A 35 10.06 6.14 6.11
N LEU A 36 10.01 6.45 4.82
CA LEU A 36 11.19 6.59 3.98
C LEU A 36 12.12 7.71 4.48
N LEU A 37 11.55 8.87 4.79
CA LEU A 37 12.31 10.01 5.34
C LEU A 37 12.97 9.64 6.67
N ILE A 38 12.23 9.04 7.60
CA ILE A 38 12.75 8.60 8.91
C ILE A 38 13.84 7.55 8.75
N TRP A 39 13.74 6.66 7.77
CA TRP A 39 14.73 5.63 7.53
C TRP A 39 16.04 6.19 6.94
N ILE A 40 15.94 7.13 5.98
CA ILE A 40 17.10 7.75 5.31
C ILE A 40 17.78 8.78 6.23
N ILE A 41 17.00 9.64 6.88
CA ILE A 41 17.52 10.75 7.68
C ILE A 41 18.02 10.20 9.02
N PRO A 42 19.32 10.29 9.34
CA PRO A 42 19.84 9.78 10.60
C PRO A 42 19.37 10.66 11.77
N ALA A 43 18.73 10.03 12.75
CA ALA A 43 18.50 10.62 14.07
C ALA A 43 19.76 10.44 14.94
N MET A 44 20.03 11.40 15.85
CA MET A 44 21.18 11.32 16.76
C MET A 44 21.21 9.97 17.50
N GLY A 45 22.36 9.31 17.49
CA GLY A 45 22.56 8.03 18.18
C GLY A 45 21.95 6.80 17.47
N THR A 46 21.40 6.94 16.26
CA THR A 46 20.83 5.80 15.52
C THR A 46 21.75 5.29 14.40
N THR A 47 21.83 3.97 14.25
CA THR A 47 22.52 3.34 13.11
C THR A 47 21.51 3.00 12.02
N LEU A 48 21.99 2.74 10.80
CA LEU A 48 21.11 2.27 9.72
C LEU A 48 20.41 0.96 10.09
N VAL A 49 21.12 0.06 10.80
CA VAL A 49 20.59 -1.22 11.29
C VAL A 49 19.44 -0.98 12.26
N SER A 50 19.62 -0.12 13.28
CA SER A 50 18.58 0.15 14.27
C SER A 50 17.33 0.80 13.64
N ARG A 51 17.51 1.70 12.67
CA ARG A 51 16.38 2.29 11.92
C ARG A 51 15.67 1.27 11.04
N SER A 52 16.40 0.29 10.51
CA SER A 52 15.84 -0.73 9.62
C SER A 52 15.00 -1.77 10.36
N GLN A 53 15.34 -2.09 11.62
CA GLN A 53 14.53 -2.94 12.49
C GLN A 53 13.14 -2.33 12.82
N GLY A 54 13.03 -1.00 12.79
CA GLY A 54 11.80 -0.24 13.09
C GLY A 54 11.18 0.49 11.90
N ALA A 55 11.52 0.12 10.66
CA ALA A 55 11.24 0.95 9.47
C ALA A 55 9.75 1.10 9.13
N GLY A 56 8.88 0.18 9.58
CA GLY A 56 7.43 0.34 9.52
C GLY A 56 6.77 0.23 8.14
N PHE A 57 7.51 -0.06 7.06
CA PHE A 57 6.95 -0.18 5.71
C PHE A 57 5.89 -1.29 5.56
N LEU A 58 5.93 -2.32 6.42
CA LEU A 58 5.04 -3.48 6.40
C LEU A 58 3.95 -3.40 7.47
N ASP A 59 3.57 -2.20 7.91
CA ASP A 59 2.47 -2.00 8.85
C ASP A 59 1.15 -2.50 8.24
N LEU A 60 0.64 -3.62 8.75
CA LEU A 60 -0.54 -4.29 8.18
C LEU A 60 -1.81 -3.44 8.27
N PHE A 61 -1.93 -2.60 9.30
CA PHE A 61 -3.09 -1.75 9.45
C PHE A 61 -3.09 -0.67 8.36
N VAL A 62 -1.96 0.00 8.18
CA VAL A 62 -1.82 1.00 7.11
C VAL A 62 -1.92 0.36 5.73
N MET A 63 -1.30 -0.81 5.53
CA MET A 63 -1.36 -1.56 4.26
C MET A 63 -2.74 -2.15 3.97
N SER A 64 -3.71 -2.09 4.89
CA SER A 64 -5.11 -2.39 4.58
C SER A 64 -5.80 -1.26 3.82
N PHE A 65 -5.34 -0.01 3.97
CA PHE A 65 -6.00 1.17 3.39
C PHE A 65 -6.00 1.19 1.87
N PRO A 66 -4.91 0.86 1.15
CA PRO A 66 -4.92 0.83 -0.31
C PRO A 66 -5.86 -0.25 -0.85
N LEU A 67 -5.92 -1.41 -0.21
CA LEU A 67 -6.87 -2.47 -0.55
C LEU A 67 -8.32 -2.00 -0.39
N VAL A 68 -8.64 -1.39 0.75
CA VAL A 68 -9.99 -0.85 1.02
C VAL A 68 -10.34 0.24 0.02
N ALA A 69 -9.42 1.14 -0.30
CA ALA A 69 -9.62 2.19 -1.31
C ALA A 69 -9.95 1.59 -2.69
N VAL A 70 -9.24 0.54 -3.10
CA VAL A 70 -9.52 -0.17 -4.36
C VAL A 70 -10.89 -0.82 -4.33
N LEU A 71 -11.27 -1.49 -3.23
CA LEU A 71 -12.60 -2.10 -3.08
C LEU A 71 -13.71 -1.04 -3.17
N ILE A 72 -13.54 0.11 -2.51
CA ILE A 72 -14.49 1.24 -2.60
C ILE A 72 -14.56 1.77 -4.04
N ALA A 73 -13.42 1.92 -4.71
CA ALA A 73 -13.37 2.47 -6.07
C ALA A 73 -13.99 1.54 -7.13
N THR A 74 -13.91 0.22 -6.91
CA THR A 74 -14.24 -0.80 -7.93
C THR A 74 -15.52 -1.57 -7.66
N HIS A 75 -15.78 -1.95 -6.41
CA HIS A 75 -16.88 -2.85 -6.04
C HIS A 75 -18.12 -2.12 -5.50
N VAL A 76 -17.99 -0.86 -5.05
CA VAL A 76 -19.16 -0.06 -4.62
C VAL A 76 -19.81 0.58 -5.85
N THR A 77 -20.95 0.04 -6.28
CA THR A 77 -21.68 0.52 -7.45
C THR A 77 -22.29 1.91 -7.23
N PRO A 78 -22.33 2.78 -8.25
CA PRO A 78 -21.67 2.64 -9.56
C PRO A 78 -20.15 2.84 -9.48
N GLN A 79 -19.39 2.05 -10.25
CA GLN A 79 -17.92 2.10 -10.28
C GLN A 79 -17.40 3.52 -10.57
N LEU A 80 -16.31 3.92 -9.90
CA LEU A 80 -15.71 5.23 -10.15
C LEU A 80 -15.08 5.28 -11.55
N ALA A 81 -15.30 6.37 -12.30
CA ALA A 81 -14.68 6.57 -13.62
C ALA A 81 -13.14 6.52 -13.55
N ALA A 82 -12.57 6.96 -12.43
CA ALA A 82 -11.13 6.96 -12.17
C ALA A 82 -10.63 5.68 -11.47
N ALA A 83 -11.43 4.61 -11.33
CA ALA A 83 -11.07 3.42 -10.56
C ALA A 83 -9.73 2.79 -10.99
N LYS A 84 -9.37 2.85 -12.28
CA LYS A 84 -8.06 2.39 -12.77
C LYS A 84 -6.89 3.16 -12.17
N VAL A 85 -7.03 4.47 -12.03
CA VAL A 85 -5.99 5.34 -11.45
C VAL A 85 -5.80 5.02 -9.97
N PHE A 86 -6.89 4.93 -9.21
CA PHE A 86 -6.84 4.52 -7.80
C PHE A 86 -6.17 3.15 -7.61
N THR A 87 -6.49 2.20 -8.48
CA THR A 87 -5.89 0.85 -8.44
C THR A 87 -4.41 0.87 -8.81
N LEU A 88 -3.99 1.70 -9.76
CA LEU A 88 -2.56 1.87 -10.08
C LEU A 88 -1.80 2.47 -8.89
N VAL A 89 -2.33 3.53 -8.28
CA VAL A 89 -1.69 4.18 -7.13
C VAL A 89 -1.53 3.18 -5.97
N ALA A 90 -2.56 2.41 -5.66
CA ALA A 90 -2.48 1.34 -4.66
C ALA A 90 -1.40 0.30 -5.01
N LEU A 91 -1.27 -0.08 -6.29
CA LEU A 91 -0.24 -1.02 -6.73
C LEU A 91 1.17 -0.45 -6.52
N VAL A 92 1.37 0.84 -6.79
CA VAL A 92 2.63 1.54 -6.52
C VAL A 92 2.94 1.55 -5.03
N GLU A 93 1.95 1.85 -4.17
CA GLU A 93 2.12 1.84 -2.72
C GLU A 93 2.53 0.45 -2.21
N TYR A 94 1.88 -0.62 -2.68
CA TYR A 94 2.29 -2.00 -2.35
C TYR A 94 3.68 -2.33 -2.85
N ALA A 95 4.05 -1.90 -4.06
CA ALA A 95 5.39 -2.11 -4.60
C ALA A 95 6.45 -1.42 -3.74
N VAL A 96 6.22 -0.17 -3.34
CA VAL A 96 7.09 0.58 -2.43
C VAL A 96 7.18 -0.10 -1.06
N ALA A 97 6.04 -0.50 -0.47
CA ALA A 97 5.99 -1.17 0.83
C ALA A 97 6.76 -2.49 0.85
N VAL A 98 6.57 -3.34 -0.16
CA VAL A 98 7.28 -4.63 -0.27
C VAL A 98 8.76 -4.42 -0.54
N PHE A 99 9.11 -3.52 -1.47
CA PHE A 99 10.50 -3.25 -1.83
C PHE A 99 11.31 -2.72 -0.63
N PHE A 100 10.84 -1.64 0.00
CA PHE A 100 11.52 -1.08 1.16
C PHE A 100 11.41 -1.98 2.38
N GLY A 101 10.26 -2.62 2.62
CA GLY A 101 10.08 -3.60 3.69
C GLY A 101 11.09 -4.74 3.60
N ALA A 102 11.33 -5.28 2.40
CA ALA A 102 12.34 -6.30 2.16
C ALA A 102 13.76 -5.78 2.43
N ILE A 103 14.12 -4.60 1.90
CA ILE A 103 15.44 -4.00 2.09
C ILE A 103 15.71 -3.73 3.58
N THR A 104 14.77 -3.11 4.29
CA THR A 104 14.94 -2.81 5.71
C THR A 104 14.95 -4.08 6.55
N PHE A 105 14.20 -5.10 6.18
CA PHE A 105 14.30 -6.41 6.81
C PHE A 105 15.71 -6.99 6.67
N LEU A 106 16.26 -7.05 5.45
CA LEU A 106 17.60 -7.58 5.20
C LEU A 106 18.70 -6.81 5.95
N ILE A 107 18.61 -5.48 6.00
CA ILE A 107 19.55 -4.65 6.76
C ILE A 107 19.38 -4.86 8.27
N GLY A 108 18.12 -4.97 8.74
CA GLY A 108 17.79 -5.17 10.15
C GLY A 108 18.28 -6.49 10.71
N LEU A 109 18.45 -7.53 9.88
CA LEU A 109 19.06 -8.80 10.27
C LEU A 109 20.47 -8.62 10.83
N GLY A 110 21.22 -7.62 10.35
CA GLY A 110 22.57 -7.30 10.85
C GLY A 110 22.59 -6.85 12.32
N GLY A 111 21.44 -6.53 12.91
CA GLY A 111 21.32 -6.10 14.31
C GLY A 111 20.81 -7.17 15.26
N LEU A 112 20.68 -8.43 14.83
CA LEU A 112 20.17 -9.52 15.67
C LEU A 112 21.16 -10.01 16.74
N GLY A 113 22.41 -9.54 16.72
CA GLY A 113 23.36 -9.70 17.82
C GLY A 113 23.69 -11.14 18.22
N TYR A 114 24.41 -11.29 19.33
CA TYR A 114 24.53 -12.55 20.04
C TYR A 114 23.33 -12.70 20.96
N VAL A 115 22.70 -13.87 20.91
CA VAL A 115 21.50 -14.19 21.66
C VAL A 115 21.90 -15.19 22.74
N ASP A 116 22.05 -14.71 23.96
CA ASP A 116 22.66 -15.49 25.05
C ASP A 116 21.61 -16.12 25.97
N THR A 117 20.34 -15.69 25.84
CA THR A 117 19.23 -16.19 26.62
C THR A 117 18.10 -16.75 25.75
N PHE A 118 17.35 -17.71 26.29
CA PHE A 118 16.19 -18.30 25.62
C PHE A 118 15.11 -17.26 25.25
N PRO A 119 14.74 -16.29 26.13
CA PRO A 119 13.76 -15.26 25.78
C PRO A 119 14.18 -14.40 24.59
N GLU A 120 15.43 -13.93 24.56
CA GLU A 120 15.97 -13.14 23.44
C GLU A 120 15.96 -13.93 22.13
N THR A 121 16.21 -15.24 22.19
CA THR A 121 16.15 -16.13 21.02
C THR A 121 14.74 -16.20 20.45
N VAL A 122 13.73 -16.34 21.31
CA VAL A 122 12.33 -16.36 20.89
C VAL A 122 11.92 -15.01 20.30
N GLU A 123 12.37 -13.89 20.88
CA GLU A 123 12.12 -12.55 20.36
C GLU A 123 12.74 -12.34 18.98
N ALA A 124 14.02 -12.70 18.80
CA ALA A 124 14.73 -12.61 17.54
C ALA A 124 14.06 -13.46 16.44
N LEU A 125 13.71 -14.71 16.76
CA LEU A 125 12.99 -15.59 15.84
C LEU A 125 11.61 -15.02 15.50
N GLY A 126 10.89 -14.51 16.50
CA GLY A 126 9.60 -13.85 16.32
C GLY A 126 9.70 -12.64 15.39
N ALA A 127 10.71 -11.80 15.55
CA ALA A 127 10.97 -10.66 14.69
C ALA A 127 11.19 -11.09 13.23
N ILE A 128 11.96 -12.16 12.99
CA ILE A 128 12.18 -12.71 11.64
C ILE A 128 10.88 -13.26 11.06
N VAL A 129 10.27 -14.23 11.75
CA VAL A 129 9.11 -14.99 11.25
C VAL A 129 7.91 -14.06 11.02
N LEU A 130 7.62 -13.18 11.96
CA LEU A 130 6.50 -12.24 11.82
C LEU A 130 6.77 -11.20 10.73
N THR A 131 8.02 -10.78 10.52
CA THR A 131 8.33 -9.85 9.42
C THR A 131 8.20 -10.51 8.06
N VAL A 132 8.65 -11.76 7.92
CA VAL A 132 8.43 -12.55 6.70
C VAL A 132 6.94 -12.77 6.45
N ALA A 133 6.16 -13.10 7.48
CA ALA A 133 4.72 -13.24 7.37
C ALA A 133 4.04 -11.93 6.93
N ARG A 134 4.42 -10.79 7.53
CA ARG A 134 3.92 -9.46 7.13
C ARG A 134 4.25 -9.16 5.67
N LEU A 135 5.48 -9.43 5.23
CA LEU A 135 5.92 -9.24 3.85
C LEU A 135 5.05 -10.08 2.89
N GLY A 136 4.82 -11.35 3.22
CA GLY A 136 3.93 -12.23 2.45
C GLY A 136 2.50 -11.70 2.36
N LEU A 137 1.94 -11.22 3.48
CA LEU A 137 0.57 -10.65 3.50
C LEU A 137 0.45 -9.37 2.68
N VAL A 138 1.42 -8.45 2.80
CA VAL A 138 1.43 -7.20 2.02
C VAL A 138 1.62 -7.49 0.53
N ALA A 139 2.49 -8.43 0.17
CA ALA A 139 2.66 -8.88 -1.21
C ALA A 139 1.39 -9.54 -1.77
N LEU A 140 0.71 -10.36 -0.97
CA LEU A 140 -0.56 -10.99 -1.35
C LEU A 140 -1.67 -9.96 -1.56
N ALA A 141 -1.75 -8.94 -0.70
CA ALA A 141 -2.69 -7.83 -0.88
C ALA A 141 -2.39 -7.04 -2.16
N GLY A 142 -1.11 -6.74 -2.42
CA GLY A 142 -0.68 -6.12 -3.68
C GLY A 142 -1.02 -6.98 -4.90
N TYR A 143 -0.88 -8.30 -4.80
CA TYR A 143 -1.29 -9.23 -5.86
C TYR A 143 -2.81 -9.22 -6.09
N ALA A 144 -3.62 -9.16 -5.03
CA ALA A 144 -5.07 -9.01 -5.16
C ALA A 144 -5.44 -7.71 -5.90
N VAL A 145 -4.79 -6.59 -5.56
CA VAL A 145 -4.95 -5.32 -6.27
C VAL A 145 -4.49 -5.41 -7.73
N PHE A 146 -3.38 -6.09 -8.01
CA PHE A 146 -2.92 -6.34 -9.36
C PHE A 146 -3.95 -7.12 -10.18
N ARG A 147 -4.60 -8.13 -9.60
CA ARG A 147 -5.67 -8.90 -10.27
C ARG A 147 -6.85 -8.01 -10.63
N VAL A 148 -7.24 -7.10 -9.72
CA VAL A 148 -8.28 -6.10 -10.00
C VAL A 148 -7.83 -5.17 -11.15
N PHE A 149 -6.60 -4.67 -11.11
CA PHE A 149 -6.07 -3.79 -12.16
C PHE A 149 -6.06 -4.47 -13.54
N ALA A 150 -5.62 -5.73 -13.60
CA ALA A 150 -5.63 -6.53 -14.82
C ALA A 150 -7.05 -6.74 -15.35
N ALA A 151 -8.02 -7.02 -14.47
CA ALA A 151 -9.43 -7.14 -14.84
C ALA A 151 -10.03 -5.83 -15.41
N LEU A 152 -9.51 -4.67 -14.99
CA LEU A 152 -9.88 -3.37 -15.54
C LEU A 152 -9.18 -3.06 -16.89
N GLY A 153 -8.41 -3.97 -17.46
CA GLY A 153 -7.76 -3.85 -18.76
C GLY A 153 -6.27 -3.51 -18.72
N GLY A 154 -5.62 -3.50 -17.54
CA GLY A 154 -4.15 -3.59 -17.38
C GLY A 154 -3.29 -2.47 -17.98
N ARG A 155 -3.89 -1.46 -18.61
CA ARG A 155 -3.21 -0.32 -19.26
C ARG A 155 -3.96 0.98 -18.96
N ILE A 156 -3.19 2.03 -18.68
CA ILE A 156 -3.70 3.39 -18.68
C ILE A 156 -3.52 3.94 -20.08
N THR A 157 -4.62 4.11 -20.82
CA THR A 157 -4.62 4.93 -22.03
C THR A 157 -4.51 6.39 -21.61
N LEU A 158 -3.39 7.03 -21.95
CA LEU A 158 -3.24 8.47 -21.80
C LEU A 158 -4.30 9.19 -22.63
N PRO A 159 -4.79 10.37 -22.20
CA PRO A 159 -5.65 11.21 -23.02
C PRO A 159 -5.01 11.43 -24.40
N ALA A 160 -5.80 11.37 -25.47
CA ALA A 160 -5.30 11.54 -26.85
C ALA A 160 -4.48 12.83 -27.05
N ALA A 161 -4.73 13.87 -26.23
CA ALA A 161 -3.98 15.13 -26.21
C ALA A 161 -2.51 15.00 -25.78
N LEU A 162 -2.12 13.90 -25.13
CA LEU A 162 -0.74 13.61 -24.71
C LEU A 162 -0.09 12.51 -25.54
N ASN A 163 -0.78 12.01 -26.58
CA ASN A 163 -0.18 11.06 -27.50
C ASN A 163 0.59 11.86 -28.56
N PRO A 164 1.93 11.77 -28.62
CA PRO A 164 2.67 12.43 -29.68
C PRO A 164 2.17 11.91 -31.03
N PRO A 165 2.07 12.77 -32.07
CA PRO A 165 1.69 12.31 -33.40
C PRO A 165 2.65 11.20 -33.81
N THR A 166 2.08 10.06 -34.21
CA THR A 166 2.85 8.98 -34.81
C THR A 166 3.30 9.48 -36.17
N ALA A 167 4.62 9.67 -36.32
CA ALA A 167 5.27 10.00 -37.58
C ALA A 167 5.29 8.78 -38.51
#